data_AF-A0A5P3AN74-F1
#
_entry.id   AF-A0A5P3AN74-F1
#
_cell.length_a   1.000
_cell.length_b   1.000
_cell.length_c   1.000
_cell.angle_alpha   90.00
_cell.angle_beta   90.00
_cell.angle_gamma   90.00
#
_symmetry.space_group_name_H-M   'P 1'
#
loop_
_entity.id
_entity.type
_entity.pdbx_description
1 polymer ?
#
loop_
_entity_poly.entity_id
_entity_poly.type
_entity_poly.pdbx_seq_one_letter_code
_entity_poly.pdbx_strand_id
1 'polypeptide(L)'
;MRFGPTEISVTSAERYESVAGSRWPVSIMPAPGELLSSWLHRLAYANGIPPHYFGTLLGAPGENWSARLDRALPDRILQFLREHTGIPVEDIAALTIAPDPLAVLRLPLRASPQQSCAPRRQVTWLQFCPACLTEDETPYFRRDWRLATRVSCFRHGCRLRDRCPSCGQGLAPFSQKRLVPHQICAWCGAALCKRIRPATNGVRRLERLIDDLLRLQASGHRMAEGRSLPDLLGSACFQFSRRPMSIARLSHRDRYQLFQKLAEGRSTPFEKRRSSAIIYWKRVVQAAPAWSGLVTSFSDAVLPRPKAGPCSTTAGPHLADLVQAAARLDQQRQAL
;
A
#
# COMPACT_ATOMS: atom_id res chain seq x y z
N MET A 1 55.31 -3.65 -26.76
CA MET A 1 54.60 -2.37 -27.02
C MET A 1 54.14 -1.82 -25.68
N ARG A 2 54.68 -0.67 -25.24
CA ARG A 2 54.23 0.02 -24.02
C ARG A 2 53.10 0.96 -24.43
N PHE A 3 51.89 0.77 -23.89
CA PHE A 3 50.81 1.75 -24.03
C PHE A 3 51.21 3.00 -23.25
N GLY A 4 51.34 4.13 -23.94
CA GLY A 4 51.56 5.44 -23.31
C GLY A 4 50.36 5.84 -22.45
N PRO A 5 50.51 6.83 -21.55
CA PRO A 5 49.43 7.26 -20.68
C PRO A 5 48.25 7.72 -21.55
N THR A 6 47.11 7.05 -21.44
CA THR A 6 45.86 7.47 -22.08
C THR A 6 45.43 8.80 -21.50
N GLU A 7 45.57 9.85 -22.29
CA GLU A 7 45.14 11.20 -21.95
C GLU A 7 43.60 11.22 -21.92
N ILE A 8 43.01 11.43 -20.74
CA ILE A 8 41.56 11.57 -20.60
C ILE A 8 41.21 13.01 -20.94
N SER A 9 40.63 13.24 -22.11
CA SER A 9 40.04 14.54 -22.46
C SER A 9 38.61 14.62 -21.92
N VAL A 10 38.30 15.65 -21.14
CA VAL A 10 36.93 15.96 -20.69
C VAL A 10 36.42 17.16 -21.48
N THR A 11 35.39 16.95 -22.30
CA THR A 11 34.67 18.03 -23.01
C THR A 11 33.33 18.27 -22.37
N SER A 12 33.00 19.53 -22.09
CA SER A 12 31.68 19.91 -21.59
C SER A 12 30.61 19.62 -22.65
N ALA A 13 29.60 18.83 -22.29
CA ALA A 13 28.40 18.67 -23.09
C ALA A 13 27.55 19.96 -23.04
N GLU A 14 26.63 20.10 -24.00
CA GLU A 14 25.60 21.13 -23.93
C GLU A 14 24.82 21.05 -22.61
N ARG A 15 24.33 22.21 -22.13
CA ARG A 15 23.52 22.23 -20.91
C ARG A 15 22.27 21.39 -21.14
N TYR A 16 21.99 20.45 -20.25
CA TYR A 16 20.83 19.57 -20.37
C TYR A 16 19.50 20.33 -20.64
N GLU A 17 19.32 21.50 -20.03
CA GLU A 17 18.16 22.38 -20.23
C GLU A 17 17.99 22.85 -21.69
N SER A 18 19.08 23.07 -22.45
CA SER A 18 18.97 23.48 -23.85
C SER A 18 18.49 22.35 -24.76
N VAL A 19 18.71 21.10 -24.35
CA VAL A 19 18.35 19.90 -25.13
C VAL A 19 16.97 19.36 -24.72
N ALA A 20 16.67 19.33 -23.42
CA ALA A 20 15.47 18.70 -22.87
C ALA A 20 14.41 19.68 -22.37
N GLY A 21 14.68 20.99 -22.42
CA GLY A 21 13.82 22.03 -21.85
C GLY A 21 13.67 21.89 -20.34
N SER A 22 12.45 22.13 -19.85
CA SER A 22 12.11 22.03 -18.41
C SER A 22 11.85 20.61 -17.91
N ARG A 23 11.98 19.58 -18.75
CA ARG A 23 11.71 18.18 -18.37
C ARG A 23 12.86 17.56 -17.62
N TRP A 24 12.58 16.71 -16.64
CA TRP A 24 13.61 15.95 -15.95
C TRP A 24 14.23 14.84 -16.81
N PRO A 25 15.52 14.49 -16.58
CA PRO A 25 16.25 13.49 -17.37
C PRO A 25 15.56 12.13 -17.45
N VAL A 26 14.90 11.73 -16.37
CA VAL A 26 14.20 10.45 -16.31
C VAL A 26 12.76 10.67 -15.85
N SER A 27 11.81 10.35 -16.73
CA SER A 27 10.41 10.18 -16.35
C SER A 27 10.14 8.70 -16.09
N ILE A 28 9.40 8.39 -15.03
CA ILE A 28 9.00 7.02 -14.70
C ILE A 28 7.48 6.93 -14.65
N MET A 29 6.91 5.99 -15.40
CA MET A 29 5.47 5.78 -15.36
C MET A 29 5.03 5.22 -14.00
N PRO A 30 3.89 5.68 -13.46
CA PRO A 30 3.37 5.13 -12.22
C PRO A 30 2.97 3.66 -12.37
N ALA A 31 3.25 2.85 -11.36
CA ALA A 31 2.85 1.44 -11.37
C ALA A 31 1.39 1.24 -10.92
N PRO A 32 0.68 0.20 -11.40
CA PRO A 32 -0.67 -0.10 -10.94
C PRO A 32 -0.74 -0.28 -9.41
N GLY A 33 -1.65 0.50 -8.79
CA GLY A 33 -1.87 0.46 -7.34
C GLY A 33 -0.74 1.07 -6.51
N GLU A 34 0.23 1.76 -7.13
CA GLU A 34 1.32 2.45 -6.44
C GLU A 34 0.83 3.64 -5.61
N LEU A 35 1.50 3.88 -4.47
CA LEU A 35 1.32 5.09 -3.66
C LEU A 35 2.04 6.27 -4.28
N LEU A 36 1.47 7.47 -4.21
CA LEU A 36 2.15 8.70 -4.62
C LEU A 36 3.51 8.86 -3.94
N SER A 37 3.59 8.63 -2.63
CA SER A 37 4.84 8.67 -1.89
C SER A 37 5.87 7.66 -2.41
N SER A 38 5.45 6.46 -2.80
CA SER A 38 6.31 5.48 -3.47
C SER A 38 6.82 6.01 -4.80
N TRP A 39 5.91 6.45 -5.67
CA TRP A 39 6.28 6.94 -6.99
C TRP A 39 7.24 8.14 -6.90
N LEU A 40 6.97 9.12 -6.03
CA LEU A 40 7.83 10.28 -5.81
C LEU A 40 9.24 9.89 -5.36
N HIS A 41 9.36 8.91 -4.46
CA HIS A 41 10.68 8.44 -4.05
C HIS A 41 11.39 7.71 -5.21
N ARG A 42 10.68 7.00 -6.11
CA ARG A 42 11.29 6.28 -7.24
C ARG A 42 11.74 7.30 -8.29
N LEU A 43 10.93 8.32 -8.51
CA LEU A 43 11.20 9.43 -9.42
C LEU A 43 12.42 10.23 -8.96
N ALA A 44 12.52 10.51 -7.66
CA ALA A 44 13.71 11.11 -7.06
C ALA A 44 14.96 10.27 -7.31
N TYR A 45 14.89 8.97 -6.99
CA TYR A 45 16.01 8.04 -7.19
C TYR A 45 16.45 7.95 -8.66
N ALA A 46 15.50 7.86 -9.59
CA ALA A 46 15.74 7.80 -11.02
C ALA A 46 16.43 9.06 -11.57
N ASN A 47 16.18 10.22 -10.95
CA ASN A 47 16.82 11.49 -11.28
C ASN A 47 18.03 11.81 -10.40
N GLY A 48 18.59 10.84 -9.67
CA GLY A 48 19.82 11.01 -8.89
C GLY A 48 19.64 11.77 -7.57
N ILE A 49 18.40 11.99 -7.11
CA ILE A 49 18.09 12.76 -5.91
C ILE A 49 17.68 11.81 -4.77
N PRO A 50 18.40 11.78 -3.63
CA PRO A 50 17.93 11.03 -2.47
C PRO A 50 16.56 11.57 -1.98
N PRO A 51 15.61 10.69 -1.62
CA PRO A 51 14.25 11.08 -1.22
C PRO A 51 14.15 12.18 -0.16
N HIS A 52 15.12 12.29 0.76
CA HIS A 52 15.15 13.36 1.75
C HIS A 52 15.12 14.76 1.12
N TYR A 53 15.88 14.98 0.05
CA TYR A 53 16.05 16.29 -0.56
C TYR A 53 14.94 16.63 -1.55
N PHE A 54 14.26 15.62 -2.08
CA PHE A 54 13.19 15.81 -3.06
C PHE A 54 11.97 16.54 -2.49
N GLY A 55 11.65 16.37 -1.21
CA GLY A 55 10.57 17.12 -0.56
C GLY A 55 10.79 18.63 -0.57
N THR A 56 12.05 19.10 -0.45
CA THR A 56 12.41 20.51 -0.56
C THR A 56 12.22 21.02 -1.98
N LEU A 57 12.63 20.24 -2.98
CA LEU A 57 12.43 20.57 -4.40
C LEU A 57 10.95 20.77 -4.74
N LEU A 58 10.07 19.93 -4.18
CA LEU A 58 8.62 20.04 -4.39
C LEU A 58 7.95 21.17 -3.57
N GLY A 59 8.71 21.96 -2.80
CA GLY A 59 8.14 22.97 -1.90
C GLY A 59 7.25 22.36 -0.80
N ALA A 60 7.60 21.17 -0.32
CA ALA A 60 6.94 20.44 0.75
C ALA A 60 7.95 19.94 1.80
N PRO A 61 8.73 20.83 2.45
CA PRO A 61 9.74 20.41 3.42
C PRO A 61 9.12 19.81 4.70
N GLY A 62 9.92 19.01 5.40
CA GLY A 62 9.61 18.50 6.73
C GLY A 62 9.51 16.97 6.82
N GLU A 63 9.31 16.48 8.06
CA GLU A 63 9.16 15.05 8.31
C GLU A 63 7.89 14.48 7.68
N ASN A 64 7.96 13.25 7.17
CA ASN A 64 6.87 12.54 6.49
C ASN A 64 6.25 13.33 5.31
N TRP A 65 7.01 14.20 4.64
CA TRP A 65 6.51 15.05 3.55
C TRP A 65 5.74 14.25 2.49
N SER A 66 6.28 13.12 2.04
CA SER A 66 5.68 12.32 0.96
C SER A 66 4.39 11.64 1.38
N ALA A 67 4.32 11.14 2.62
CA ALA A 67 3.13 10.48 3.15
C ALA A 67 1.96 11.46 3.35
N ARG A 68 2.23 12.76 3.54
CA ARG A 68 1.19 13.81 3.55
C ARG A 68 0.58 14.00 2.17
N LEU A 69 1.42 13.95 1.12
CA LEU A 69 0.98 14.09 -0.27
C LEU A 69 0.06 12.94 -0.70
N ASP A 70 0.24 11.72 -0.15
CA ASP A 70 -0.68 10.60 -0.40
C ASP A 70 -2.16 10.95 -0.10
N ARG A 71 -2.42 11.85 0.85
CA ARG A 71 -3.78 12.23 1.29
C ARG A 71 -4.25 13.57 0.78
N ALA A 72 -3.33 14.42 0.32
CA ALA A 72 -3.62 15.75 -0.16
C ALA A 72 -2.44 16.20 -1.01
N LEU A 73 -2.59 16.11 -2.33
CA LEU A 73 -1.63 16.64 -3.29
C LEU A 73 -2.07 18.05 -3.69
N PRO A 74 -1.34 19.11 -3.31
CA PRO A 74 -1.68 20.48 -3.72
C PRO A 74 -1.53 20.65 -5.23
N ASP A 75 -2.43 21.40 -5.87
CA ASP A 75 -2.43 21.63 -7.33
C ASP A 75 -1.10 22.18 -7.84
N ARG A 76 -0.43 23.06 -7.07
CA ARG A 76 0.90 23.58 -7.41
C ARG A 76 1.92 22.45 -7.63
N ILE A 77 1.88 21.41 -6.79
CA ILE A 77 2.81 20.28 -6.86
C ILE A 77 2.39 19.33 -7.98
N LEU A 78 1.08 19.13 -8.17
CA LEU A 78 0.55 18.34 -9.27
C LEU A 78 0.96 18.91 -10.64
N GLN A 79 0.78 20.22 -10.86
CA GLN A 79 1.19 20.87 -12.10
C GLN A 79 2.72 20.86 -12.26
N PHE A 80 3.47 21.12 -11.19
CA PHE A 80 4.93 21.01 -11.22
C PHE A 80 5.40 19.61 -11.65
N LEU A 81 4.79 18.55 -11.11
CA LEU A 81 5.10 17.17 -11.50
C LEU A 81 4.72 16.89 -12.96
N ARG A 82 3.54 17.33 -13.40
CA ARG A 82 3.11 17.21 -14.81
C ARG A 82 4.11 17.88 -15.76
N GLU A 83 4.50 19.11 -15.47
CA GLU A 83 5.42 19.90 -16.31
C GLU A 83 6.79 19.19 -16.46
N HIS A 84 7.35 18.70 -15.36
CA HIS A 84 8.70 18.10 -15.37
C HIS A 84 8.73 16.64 -15.82
N THR A 85 7.63 15.88 -15.68
CA THR A 85 7.57 14.46 -16.06
C THR A 85 6.85 14.20 -17.37
N GLY A 86 6.01 15.13 -17.83
CA GLY A 86 5.11 14.94 -18.96
C GLY A 86 3.93 13.99 -18.69
N ILE A 87 3.76 13.49 -17.47
CA ILE A 87 2.70 12.55 -17.12
C ILE A 87 1.37 13.30 -16.92
N PRO A 88 0.24 12.78 -17.44
CA PRO A 88 -1.06 13.40 -17.25
C PRO A 88 -1.43 13.56 -15.77
N VAL A 89 -2.19 14.62 -15.45
CA VAL A 89 -2.53 14.95 -14.06
C VAL A 89 -3.43 13.90 -13.43
N GLU A 90 -4.27 13.25 -14.23
CA GLU A 90 -5.14 12.14 -13.85
C GLU A 90 -4.35 10.93 -13.38
N ASP A 91 -3.24 10.60 -14.06
CA ASP A 91 -2.37 9.47 -13.70
C ASP A 91 -1.61 9.77 -12.40
N ILE A 92 -1.15 11.02 -12.22
CA ILE A 92 -0.49 11.45 -10.98
C ILE A 92 -1.51 11.48 -9.82
N ALA A 93 -2.71 12.03 -10.06
CA ALA A 93 -3.77 12.09 -9.06
C ALA A 93 -4.25 10.69 -8.64
N ALA A 94 -4.28 9.73 -9.57
CA ALA A 94 -4.64 8.34 -9.31
C ALA A 94 -3.67 7.62 -8.35
N LEU A 95 -2.46 8.14 -8.13
CA LEU A 95 -1.52 7.63 -7.12
C LEU A 95 -1.88 8.06 -5.70
N THR A 96 -2.68 9.12 -5.56
CA THR A 96 -3.17 9.56 -4.25
C THR A 96 -4.20 8.57 -3.71
N ILE A 97 -4.54 8.76 -2.44
CA ILE A 97 -5.62 8.06 -1.75
C ILE A 97 -6.86 8.97 -1.67
N ALA A 98 -6.79 10.22 -2.16
CA ALA A 98 -7.83 11.24 -1.98
C ALA A 98 -8.74 11.36 -3.22
N PRO A 99 -10.06 11.58 -3.05
CA PRO A 99 -10.81 11.50 -1.79
C PRO A 99 -10.83 10.06 -1.24
N ASP A 100 -10.71 9.89 0.08
CA ASP A 100 -10.52 8.57 0.70
C ASP A 100 -11.78 8.09 1.44
N PRO A 101 -12.66 7.29 0.80
CA PRO A 101 -13.82 6.70 1.46
C PRO A 101 -13.43 5.70 2.57
N LEU A 102 -12.16 5.30 2.64
CA LEU A 102 -11.64 4.36 3.63
C LEU A 102 -10.82 5.04 4.73
N ALA A 103 -10.92 6.37 4.89
CA ALA A 103 -10.08 7.16 5.79
C ALA A 103 -10.04 6.61 7.23
N VAL A 104 -11.18 6.16 7.77
CA VAL A 104 -11.30 5.57 9.13
C VAL A 104 -10.60 4.22 9.28
N LEU A 105 -10.30 3.54 8.17
CA LEU A 105 -9.55 2.29 8.10
C LEU A 105 -8.10 2.50 7.66
N ARG A 106 -7.65 3.72 7.35
CA ARG A 106 -6.24 3.96 7.01
C ARG A 106 -5.36 3.99 8.23
N LEU A 107 -4.13 3.52 8.05
CA LEU A 107 -3.08 3.70 9.04
C LEU A 107 -2.77 5.19 9.25
N PRO A 108 -2.62 5.63 10.51
CA PRO A 108 -2.34 7.02 10.81
C PRO A 108 -0.98 7.43 10.26
N LEU A 109 -0.86 8.69 9.83
CA LEU A 109 0.41 9.26 9.36
C LEU A 109 1.40 9.52 10.51
N ARG A 110 0.89 9.70 11.73
CA ARG A 110 1.72 9.90 12.92
C ARG A 110 1.52 8.72 13.87
N ALA A 111 2.61 8.22 14.45
CA ALA A 111 2.51 7.56 15.73
C ALA A 111 1.97 8.60 16.73
N SER A 112 0.93 8.28 17.49
CA SER A 112 0.53 9.16 18.59
C SER A 112 1.76 9.37 19.50
N PRO A 113 2.18 10.61 19.79
CA PRO A 113 3.38 10.89 20.60
C PRO A 113 3.24 10.44 22.07
N GLN A 114 2.08 9.91 22.46
CA GLN A 114 1.80 9.51 23.82
C GLN A 114 2.63 8.28 24.20
N GLN A 115 3.83 8.57 24.70
CA GLN A 115 4.56 7.87 25.77
C GLN A 115 4.57 6.35 25.63
N SER A 116 5.59 5.81 24.97
CA SER A 116 5.88 4.39 25.15
C SER A 116 7.38 4.12 25.14
N CYS A 117 7.88 3.51 26.21
CA CYS A 117 9.20 2.88 26.31
C CYS A 117 9.34 1.64 25.39
N ALA A 118 8.44 1.46 24.41
CA ALA A 118 8.29 0.26 23.59
C ALA A 118 8.06 0.61 22.10
N PRO A 119 9.10 1.09 21.38
CA PRO A 119 9.00 1.51 19.97
C PRO A 119 8.43 0.42 19.05
N ARG A 120 8.56 -0.86 19.40
CA ARG A 120 8.01 -2.01 18.66
C ARG A 120 6.48 -2.12 18.67
N ARG A 121 5.77 -1.39 19.55
CA ARG A 121 4.30 -1.40 19.66
C ARG A 121 3.63 -0.18 19.04
N GLN A 122 4.41 0.76 18.50
CA GLN A 122 3.84 1.94 17.84
C GLN A 122 3.23 1.57 16.49
N VAL A 123 2.19 2.31 16.12
CA VAL A 123 1.58 2.21 14.80
C VAL A 123 2.48 2.93 13.80
N THR A 124 2.65 2.28 12.66
CA THR A 124 3.41 2.78 11.52
C THR A 124 2.43 3.17 10.43
N TRP A 125 2.82 4.15 9.63
CA TRP A 125 1.97 4.63 8.54
C TRP A 125 1.99 3.64 7.36
N LEU A 126 3.11 2.97 7.11
CA LEU A 126 3.26 2.12 5.92
C LEU A 126 3.58 0.67 6.28
N GLN A 127 3.00 -0.24 5.50
CA GLN A 127 3.33 -1.66 5.50
C GLN A 127 3.86 -2.09 4.13
N PHE A 128 4.44 -3.29 4.06
CA PHE A 128 4.97 -3.85 2.84
C PHE A 128 5.03 -5.38 2.84
N CYS A 129 5.05 -5.96 1.65
CA CYS A 129 5.39 -7.36 1.44
C CYS A 129 6.86 -7.49 1.04
N PRO A 130 7.70 -8.21 1.81
CA PRO A 130 9.10 -8.44 1.44
C PRO A 130 9.27 -9.19 0.11
N ALA A 131 8.35 -10.10 -0.22
CA ALA A 131 8.39 -10.85 -1.48
C ALA A 131 8.03 -9.97 -2.68
N CYS A 132 7.00 -9.10 -2.60
CA CYS A 132 6.74 -8.09 -3.63
C CYS A 132 7.97 -7.22 -3.88
N LEU A 133 8.60 -6.69 -2.83
CA LEU A 133 9.80 -5.86 -3.04
C LEU A 133 10.98 -6.64 -3.64
N THR A 134 11.00 -7.97 -3.58
CA THR A 134 12.05 -8.80 -4.20
C THR A 134 11.72 -9.14 -5.65
N GLU A 135 10.46 -9.43 -5.95
CA GLU A 135 10.01 -9.93 -7.26
C GLU A 135 9.59 -8.81 -8.23
N ASP A 136 9.22 -7.64 -7.71
CA ASP A 136 8.86 -6.51 -8.56
C ASP A 136 10.12 -6.04 -9.31
N GLU A 137 10.04 -5.96 -10.64
CA GLU A 137 11.12 -5.46 -11.49
C GLU A 137 11.58 -4.06 -11.04
N THR A 138 10.62 -3.19 -10.73
CA THR A 138 10.88 -1.94 -10.01
C THR A 138 10.09 -1.92 -8.70
N PRO A 139 10.72 -2.19 -7.54
CA PRO A 139 10.03 -2.28 -6.25
C PRO A 139 9.28 -1.01 -5.88
N TYR A 140 8.02 -1.15 -5.44
CA TYR A 140 7.16 -0.03 -5.05
C TYR A 140 6.22 -0.37 -3.88
N PHE A 141 5.81 0.67 -3.15
CA PHE A 141 4.81 0.54 -2.08
C PHE A 141 3.39 0.76 -2.62
N ARG A 142 2.48 -0.13 -2.20
CA ARG A 142 1.11 -0.21 -2.74
C ARG A 142 0.12 0.52 -1.85
N ARG A 143 -0.91 1.12 -2.46
CA ARG A 143 -1.97 1.86 -1.75
C ARG A 143 -2.73 1.00 -0.74
N ASP A 144 -2.99 -0.26 -1.10
CA ASP A 144 -3.68 -1.21 -0.22
C ASP A 144 -2.90 -1.51 1.07
N TRP A 145 -1.58 -1.32 1.08
CA TRP A 145 -0.76 -1.49 2.28
C TRP A 145 -0.94 -0.38 3.32
N ARG A 146 -1.75 0.65 3.00
CA ARG A 146 -2.18 1.68 3.95
C ARG A 146 -3.46 1.30 4.70
N LEU A 147 -4.13 0.21 4.34
CA LEU A 147 -5.34 -0.24 5.02
C LEU A 147 -4.99 -1.01 6.29
N ALA A 148 -5.62 -0.63 7.40
CA ALA A 148 -5.49 -1.32 8.67
C ALA A 148 -6.02 -2.76 8.61
N THR A 149 -7.01 -3.01 7.76
CA THR A 149 -7.52 -4.37 7.52
C THR A 149 -6.54 -5.22 6.70
N ARG A 150 -5.55 -4.62 6.02
CA ARG A 150 -4.54 -5.34 5.24
C ARG A 150 -3.38 -5.80 6.14
N VAL A 151 -3.39 -7.07 6.53
CA VAL A 151 -2.40 -7.75 7.36
C VAL A 151 -1.59 -8.82 6.61
N SER A 152 -2.04 -9.23 5.42
CA SER A 152 -1.31 -10.15 4.54
C SER A 152 -1.22 -9.64 3.10
N CYS A 153 -0.23 -10.15 2.36
CA CYS A 153 -0.11 -9.89 0.94
C CYS A 153 -1.10 -10.77 0.16
N PHE A 154 -1.91 -10.19 -0.72
CA PHE A 154 -2.86 -10.96 -1.52
C PHE A 154 -2.18 -11.77 -2.63
N ARG A 155 -1.04 -11.29 -3.14
CA ARG A 155 -0.21 -11.99 -4.13
C ARG A 155 0.55 -13.16 -3.50
N HIS A 156 1.34 -12.89 -2.45
CA HIS A 156 2.25 -13.90 -1.86
C HIS A 156 1.67 -14.68 -0.69
N GLY A 157 0.53 -14.24 -0.14
CA GLY A 157 -0.09 -14.88 1.03
C GLY A 157 0.76 -14.84 2.30
N CYS A 158 1.81 -14.02 2.34
CA CYS A 158 2.67 -13.84 3.49
C CYS A 158 2.18 -12.69 4.38
N ARG A 159 2.62 -12.67 5.64
CA ARG A 159 2.36 -11.54 6.53
C ARG A 159 2.99 -10.27 5.96
N LEU A 160 2.30 -9.14 6.04
CA LEU A 160 2.95 -7.85 5.79
C LEU A 160 3.96 -7.54 6.90
N ARG A 161 4.86 -6.61 6.63
CA ARG A 161 5.74 -5.98 7.61
C ARG A 161 5.49 -4.50 7.63
N ASP A 162 5.87 -3.87 8.73
CA ASP A 162 5.76 -2.43 8.88
C ASP A 162 7.04 -1.80 9.46
N ARG A 163 8.07 -2.65 9.64
CA ARG A 163 9.35 -2.32 10.28
C ARG A 163 10.49 -3.02 9.56
N CYS A 164 11.67 -2.41 9.66
CA CYS A 164 12.91 -3.03 9.21
C CYS A 164 13.19 -4.31 10.02
N PRO A 165 13.49 -5.46 9.36
CA PRO A 165 13.79 -6.70 10.06
C PRO A 165 15.16 -6.70 10.76
N SER A 166 16.03 -5.72 10.47
CA SER A 166 17.34 -5.59 11.10
C SER A 166 17.31 -4.66 12.31
N CYS A 167 16.83 -3.41 12.16
CA CYS A 167 16.85 -2.42 13.25
C CYS A 167 15.51 -2.25 13.99
N GLY A 168 14.41 -2.82 13.49
CA GLY A 168 13.09 -2.72 14.11
C GLY A 168 12.41 -1.34 13.99
N GLN A 169 13.04 -0.36 13.36
CA GLN A 169 12.45 0.96 13.11
C GLN A 169 11.34 0.89 12.07
N GLY A 170 10.35 1.77 12.22
CA GLY A 170 9.29 1.96 11.21
C GLY A 170 9.85 2.50 9.89
N LEU A 171 9.15 2.24 8.79
CA LEU A 171 9.58 2.72 7.49
C LEU A 171 9.56 4.25 7.42
N ALA A 172 10.68 4.83 7.01
CA ALA A 172 10.82 6.25 6.71
C ALA A 172 11.58 6.48 5.39
N PRO A 173 11.06 6.01 4.23
CA PRO A 173 11.77 6.17 2.95
C PRO A 173 12.03 7.65 2.63
N PHE A 174 11.15 8.55 3.07
CA PHE A 174 11.31 10.00 2.97
C PHE A 174 12.53 10.57 3.70
N SER A 175 13.12 9.84 4.66
CA SER A 175 14.32 10.25 5.40
C SER A 175 15.61 9.74 4.75
N GLN A 176 15.53 9.05 3.61
CA GLN A 176 16.69 8.48 2.94
C GLN A 176 17.60 9.58 2.37
N LYS A 177 18.80 9.71 2.93
CA LYS A 177 19.82 10.68 2.51
C LYS A 177 20.79 10.14 1.47
N ARG A 178 20.86 8.81 1.30
CA ARG A 178 21.74 8.17 0.31
C ARG A 178 20.98 7.86 -0.96
N LEU A 179 21.67 7.88 -2.09
CA LEU A 179 21.08 7.47 -3.36
C LEU A 179 21.02 5.93 -3.45
N VAL A 180 20.00 5.35 -2.80
CA VAL A 180 19.78 3.89 -2.74
C VAL A 180 18.33 3.54 -3.07
N PRO A 181 18.08 2.33 -3.61
CA PRO A 181 16.72 1.85 -3.89
C PRO A 181 15.83 1.75 -2.64
N HIS A 182 14.51 1.73 -2.84
CA HIS A 182 13.51 1.80 -1.76
C HIS A 182 13.48 0.61 -0.82
N GLN A 183 13.97 -0.52 -1.30
CA GLN A 183 14.13 -1.73 -0.51
C GLN A 183 15.25 -1.63 0.52
N ILE A 184 15.94 -0.50 0.62
CA ILE A 184 16.99 -0.24 1.60
C ILE A 184 16.46 0.62 2.74
N CYS A 185 16.64 0.16 3.97
CA CYS A 185 16.22 0.89 5.16
C CYS A 185 16.95 2.24 5.29
N ALA A 186 16.20 3.33 5.44
CA ALA A 186 16.74 4.67 5.64
C ALA A 186 17.53 4.82 6.95
N TRP A 187 17.22 4.01 7.96
CA TRP A 187 17.84 4.12 9.30
C TRP A 187 19.15 3.34 9.44
N CYS A 188 19.21 2.11 8.92
CA CYS A 188 20.37 1.21 9.13
C CYS A 188 20.99 0.69 7.83
N GLY A 189 20.44 1.00 6.65
CA GLY A 189 20.96 0.54 5.38
C GLY A 189 20.75 -0.94 5.05
N ALA A 190 20.12 -1.73 5.93
CA ALA A 190 19.83 -3.12 5.62
C ALA A 190 18.67 -3.26 4.61
N ALA A 191 18.72 -4.32 3.81
CA ALA A 191 17.62 -4.70 2.92
C ALA A 191 16.35 -5.05 3.72
N LEU A 192 15.20 -4.54 3.25
CA LEU A 192 13.87 -4.79 3.81
C LEU A 192 13.32 -6.18 3.45
N CYS A 193 13.82 -6.75 2.35
CA CYS A 193 13.33 -7.95 1.67
C CYS A 193 13.57 -9.29 2.39
N LYS A 194 14.01 -9.30 3.66
CA LYS A 194 14.26 -10.55 4.39
C LYS A 194 13.01 -11.45 4.41
N ARG A 195 13.16 -12.77 4.34
CA ARG A 195 12.03 -13.73 4.33
C ARG A 195 11.08 -13.56 5.52
N ILE A 196 9.77 -13.62 5.28
CA ILE A 196 8.72 -13.55 6.32
C ILE A 196 7.83 -14.80 6.31
N ARG A 197 7.23 -15.11 7.47
CA ARG A 197 6.29 -16.22 7.64
C ARG A 197 5.02 -16.03 6.80
N PRO A 198 4.42 -17.13 6.30
CA PRO A 198 3.12 -17.10 5.65
C PRO A 198 2.03 -16.60 6.61
N ALA A 199 0.97 -15.99 6.06
CA ALA A 199 -0.27 -15.75 6.79
C ALA A 199 -1.13 -17.02 6.78
N THR A 200 -1.89 -17.28 7.85
CA THR A 200 -2.75 -18.46 7.93
C THR A 200 -3.94 -18.34 6.97
N ASN A 201 -4.47 -19.47 6.50
CA ASN A 201 -5.62 -19.48 5.59
C ASN A 201 -6.84 -18.73 6.15
N GLY A 202 -7.16 -18.92 7.43
CA GLY A 202 -8.28 -18.23 8.08
C GLY A 202 -8.12 -16.71 8.09
N VAL A 203 -6.92 -16.21 8.39
CA VAL A 203 -6.62 -14.76 8.33
C VAL A 203 -6.83 -14.24 6.92
N ARG A 204 -6.30 -14.93 5.91
CA ARG A 204 -6.40 -14.52 4.50
C ARG A 204 -7.85 -14.50 4.02
N ARG A 205 -8.68 -15.48 4.41
CA ARG A 205 -10.10 -15.53 4.03
C ARG A 205 -10.89 -14.39 4.66
N LEU A 206 -10.72 -14.16 5.95
CA LEU A 206 -11.36 -13.05 6.67
C LEU A 206 -10.99 -11.69 6.06
N GLU A 207 -9.71 -11.49 5.78
CA GLU A 207 -9.19 -10.27 5.17
C GLU A 207 -9.70 -10.05 3.75
N ARG A 208 -9.76 -11.11 2.92
CA ARG A 208 -10.33 -11.03 1.57
C ARG A 208 -11.82 -10.71 1.59
N LEU A 209 -12.60 -11.32 2.49
CA LEU A 209 -14.02 -10.99 2.64
C LEU A 209 -14.21 -9.51 2.98
N ILE A 210 -13.42 -8.97 3.92
CA ILE A 210 -13.48 -7.55 4.26
C ILE A 210 -13.11 -6.68 3.05
N ASP A 211 -12.05 -7.03 2.30
CA ASP A 211 -11.64 -6.28 1.11
C ASP A 211 -12.73 -6.28 0.02
N ASP A 212 -13.32 -7.44 -0.26
CA ASP A 212 -14.39 -7.61 -1.26
C ASP A 212 -15.63 -6.78 -0.87
N LEU A 213 -16.04 -6.81 0.40
CA LEU A 213 -17.16 -6.01 0.90
C LEU A 213 -16.89 -4.50 0.77
N LEU A 214 -15.65 -4.05 1.04
CA LEU A 214 -15.25 -2.65 0.87
C LEU A 214 -15.27 -2.23 -0.61
N ARG A 215 -14.82 -3.10 -1.52
CA ARG A 215 -14.87 -2.86 -2.98
C ARG A 215 -16.31 -2.75 -3.48
N LEU A 216 -17.18 -3.68 -3.07
CA LEU A 216 -18.61 -3.64 -3.41
C LEU A 216 -19.26 -2.32 -2.98
N GLN A 217 -18.96 -1.84 -1.77
CA GLN A 217 -19.50 -0.55 -1.33
C GLN A 217 -18.96 0.62 -2.15
N ALA A 218 -17.68 0.61 -2.51
CA ALA A 218 -17.07 1.64 -3.35
C ALA A 218 -17.72 1.71 -4.74
N SER A 219 -18.19 0.57 -5.27
CA SER A 219 -18.95 0.49 -6.53
C SER A 219 -20.41 0.95 -6.43
N GLY A 220 -20.85 1.50 -5.29
CA GLY A 220 -22.18 2.07 -5.12
C GLY A 220 -23.19 1.16 -4.41
N HIS A 221 -22.83 -0.08 -4.04
CA HIS A 221 -23.70 -0.92 -3.24
C HIS A 221 -23.78 -0.39 -1.80
N ARG A 222 -24.92 0.21 -1.43
CA ARG A 222 -25.16 0.78 -0.10
C ARG A 222 -25.75 -0.29 0.82
N MET A 223 -25.38 -0.26 2.10
CA MET A 223 -26.11 -0.99 3.14
C MET A 223 -27.43 -0.27 3.44
N ALA A 224 -28.48 -1.01 3.79
CA ALA A 224 -29.81 -0.47 4.09
C ALA A 224 -29.86 0.43 5.34
N GLU A 225 -28.84 0.39 6.20
CA GLU A 225 -28.85 0.98 7.55
C GLU A 225 -27.79 2.07 7.74
N GLY A 226 -27.95 3.25 7.11
CA GLY A 226 -27.41 4.57 7.51
C GLY A 226 -25.90 4.81 7.73
N ARG A 227 -25.11 3.85 8.23
CA ARG A 227 -23.65 3.95 8.44
C ARG A 227 -22.91 3.21 7.34
N SER A 228 -21.83 3.80 6.86
CA SER A 228 -20.97 3.16 5.87
C SER A 228 -20.22 1.97 6.47
N LEU A 229 -19.93 0.95 5.66
CA LEU A 229 -19.11 -0.21 6.03
C LEU A 229 -17.74 0.18 6.61
N PRO A 230 -16.97 1.13 6.02
CA PRO A 230 -15.76 1.65 6.62
C PRO A 230 -15.99 2.17 8.04
N ASP A 231 -17.08 2.91 8.28
CA ASP A 231 -17.39 3.45 9.60
C ASP A 231 -17.73 2.33 10.60
N LEU A 232 -18.49 1.32 10.18
CA LEU A 232 -18.81 0.16 11.02
C LEU A 232 -17.55 -0.61 11.40
N LEU A 233 -16.67 -0.89 10.43
CA LEU A 233 -15.42 -1.61 10.70
C LEU A 233 -14.45 -0.78 11.54
N GLY A 234 -14.33 0.52 11.23
CA GLY A 234 -13.39 1.44 11.86
C GLY A 234 -13.80 1.93 13.25
N SER A 235 -15.11 1.95 13.56
CA SER A 235 -15.61 2.35 14.89
C SER A 235 -15.57 1.23 15.94
N ALA A 236 -15.28 -0.02 15.54
CA ALA A 236 -15.07 -1.10 16.49
C ALA A 236 -13.77 -0.91 17.30
N CYS A 237 -13.85 -1.11 18.62
CA CYS A 237 -12.72 -1.07 19.53
C CYS A 237 -12.31 -2.47 19.99
N PHE A 238 -10.99 -2.69 20.08
CA PHE A 238 -10.39 -3.98 20.43
C PHE A 238 -9.47 -3.86 21.64
N GLN A 239 -9.48 -4.88 22.50
CA GLN A 239 -8.75 -4.93 23.76
C GLN A 239 -7.45 -5.75 23.64
N PHE A 240 -6.43 -5.15 23.03
CA PHE A 240 -5.05 -5.69 22.92
C PHE A 240 -4.05 -5.02 23.87
N SER A 241 -4.42 -3.85 24.39
CA SER A 241 -3.62 -3.03 25.28
C SER A 241 -4.44 -2.64 26.51
N ARG A 242 -3.86 -1.85 27.43
CA ARG A 242 -4.59 -1.28 28.58
C ARG A 242 -5.81 -0.43 28.18
N ARG A 243 -5.85 0.09 26.95
CA ARG A 243 -6.97 0.88 26.42
C ARG A 243 -7.57 0.20 25.18
N PRO A 244 -8.91 0.21 25.02
CA PRO A 244 -9.55 -0.15 23.76
C PRO A 244 -9.10 0.79 22.64
N MET A 245 -8.82 0.23 21.45
CA MET A 245 -8.38 1.01 20.30
C MET A 245 -9.05 0.51 19.02
N SER A 246 -9.28 1.40 18.05
CA SER A 246 -9.72 1.00 16.71
C SER A 246 -8.63 0.19 16.00
N ILE A 247 -9.04 -0.59 15.01
CA ILE A 247 -8.10 -1.41 14.21
C ILE A 247 -6.95 -0.58 13.63
N ALA A 248 -7.22 0.63 13.15
CA ALA A 248 -6.20 1.53 12.58
C ALA A 248 -5.13 1.98 13.59
N ARG A 249 -5.44 1.92 14.89
CA ARG A 249 -4.52 2.30 15.97
C ARG A 249 -3.79 1.11 16.59
N LEU A 250 -4.01 -0.10 16.10
CA LEU A 250 -3.27 -1.29 16.51
C LEU A 250 -1.95 -1.41 15.74
N SER A 251 -0.89 -1.86 16.41
CA SER A 251 0.36 -2.21 15.73
C SER A 251 0.11 -3.31 14.69
N HIS A 252 0.95 -3.45 13.67
CA HIS A 252 0.78 -4.55 12.70
C HIS A 252 0.75 -5.93 13.39
N ARG A 253 1.58 -6.14 14.42
CA ARG A 253 1.58 -7.37 15.21
C ARG A 253 0.21 -7.64 15.83
N ASP A 254 -0.37 -6.62 16.48
CA ASP A 254 -1.65 -6.76 17.17
C ASP A 254 -2.81 -6.94 16.17
N ARG A 255 -2.76 -6.25 15.02
CA ARG A 255 -3.73 -6.46 13.92
C ARG A 255 -3.68 -7.89 13.39
N TYR A 256 -2.49 -8.44 13.14
CA TYR A 256 -2.38 -9.81 12.68
C TYR A 256 -2.89 -10.81 13.74
N GLN A 257 -2.57 -10.59 15.02
CA GLN A 257 -3.07 -11.41 16.13
C GLN A 257 -4.59 -11.31 16.29
N LEU A 258 -5.17 -10.13 16.06
CA LEU A 258 -6.62 -9.91 16.00
C LEU A 258 -7.26 -10.79 14.94
N PHE A 259 -6.80 -10.69 13.69
CA PHE A 259 -7.35 -11.50 12.60
C PHE A 259 -7.21 -13.00 12.88
N GLN A 260 -6.08 -13.40 13.47
CA GLN A 260 -5.85 -14.79 13.82
C GLN A 260 -6.84 -15.28 14.90
N LYS A 261 -7.06 -14.52 15.98
CA LYS A 261 -8.03 -14.87 17.02
C LYS A 261 -9.46 -14.94 16.47
N LEU A 262 -9.83 -13.97 15.63
CA LEU A 262 -11.15 -13.93 14.99
C LEU A 262 -11.35 -15.14 14.07
N ALA A 263 -10.38 -15.44 13.21
CA ALA A 263 -10.47 -16.55 12.27
C ALA A 263 -10.53 -17.93 12.94
N GLU A 264 -9.99 -18.07 14.15
CA GLU A 264 -9.97 -19.31 14.92
C GLU A 264 -11.13 -19.41 15.94
N GLY A 265 -12.05 -18.44 15.96
CA GLY A 265 -13.19 -18.45 16.89
C GLY A 265 -12.80 -18.34 18.38
N ARG A 266 -11.58 -17.87 18.68
CA ARG A 266 -11.10 -17.67 20.06
C ARG A 266 -11.78 -16.45 20.70
N SER A 267 -11.64 -16.30 22.03
CA SER A 267 -12.29 -15.25 22.84
C SER A 267 -12.37 -13.90 22.12
N THR A 268 -13.58 -13.31 22.07
CA THR A 268 -13.87 -12.07 21.35
C THR A 268 -13.00 -10.92 21.85
N PRO A 269 -12.06 -10.39 21.05
CA PRO A 269 -11.13 -9.36 21.50
C PRO A 269 -11.75 -7.95 21.45
N PHE A 270 -13.08 -7.85 21.47
CA PHE A 270 -13.80 -6.58 21.46
C PHE A 270 -13.88 -6.00 22.86
N GLU A 271 -14.06 -4.69 22.93
CA GLU A 271 -14.50 -4.04 24.18
C GLU A 271 -15.84 -4.62 24.66
N LYS A 272 -16.05 -4.65 25.98
CA LYS A 272 -17.24 -5.26 26.62
C LYS A 272 -18.57 -4.64 26.18
N ARG A 273 -18.57 -3.38 25.75
CA ARG A 273 -19.79 -2.64 25.37
C ARG A 273 -20.34 -3.16 24.04
N ARG A 274 -21.62 -3.57 24.02
CA ARG A 274 -22.30 -3.93 22.76
C ARG A 274 -22.40 -2.71 21.83
N SER A 275 -22.10 -2.92 20.54
CA SER A 275 -22.27 -1.93 19.48
C SER A 275 -22.60 -2.61 18.16
N SER A 276 -23.26 -1.88 17.24
CA SER A 276 -23.54 -2.36 15.88
C SER A 276 -22.28 -2.75 15.12
N ALA A 277 -21.17 -2.03 15.35
CA ALA A 277 -19.85 -2.35 14.82
C ALA A 277 -19.36 -3.75 15.25
N ILE A 278 -19.49 -4.11 16.53
CA ILE A 278 -19.08 -5.42 17.04
C ILE A 278 -19.96 -6.53 16.47
N ILE A 279 -21.28 -6.31 16.38
CA ILE A 279 -22.21 -7.26 15.78
C ILE A 279 -21.82 -7.51 14.31
N TYR A 280 -21.51 -6.45 13.59
CA TYR A 280 -21.08 -6.54 12.20
C TYR A 280 -19.79 -7.35 12.04
N TRP A 281 -18.76 -7.06 12.83
CA TRP A 281 -17.53 -7.85 12.81
C TRP A 281 -17.78 -9.33 13.10
N LYS A 282 -18.67 -9.67 14.06
CA LYS A 282 -19.04 -11.06 14.33
C LYS A 282 -19.68 -11.74 13.12
N ARG A 283 -20.59 -11.06 12.41
CA ARG A 283 -21.21 -11.57 11.17
C ARG A 283 -20.16 -11.83 10.07
N VAL A 284 -19.25 -10.88 9.85
CA VAL A 284 -18.16 -11.04 8.88
C VAL A 284 -17.29 -12.24 9.23
N VAL A 285 -16.94 -12.41 10.50
CA VAL A 285 -16.13 -13.54 10.98
C VAL A 285 -16.85 -14.88 10.80
N GLN A 286 -18.17 -14.93 11.04
CA GLN A 286 -18.97 -16.13 10.82
C GLN A 286 -19.06 -16.51 9.33
N ALA A 287 -19.13 -15.53 8.43
CA ALA A 287 -19.23 -15.76 6.98
C ALA A 287 -17.86 -16.10 6.33
N ALA A 288 -16.75 -15.60 6.89
CA ALA A 288 -15.41 -15.72 6.30
C ALA A 288 -14.96 -17.15 5.93
N PRO A 289 -15.24 -18.22 6.71
CA PRO A 289 -14.82 -19.58 6.34
C PRO A 289 -15.44 -20.08 5.04
N ALA A 290 -16.70 -19.69 4.75
CA ALA A 290 -17.44 -20.11 3.57
C ALA A 290 -17.18 -19.20 2.34
N TRP A 291 -16.53 -18.05 2.53
CA TRP A 291 -16.23 -17.11 1.44
C TRP A 291 -15.13 -17.65 0.51
N SER A 292 -15.46 -17.82 -0.77
CA SER A 292 -14.55 -18.30 -1.82
C SER A 292 -13.87 -17.16 -2.61
N GLY A 293 -14.20 -15.90 -2.33
CA GLY A 293 -13.73 -14.71 -3.04
C GLY A 293 -14.71 -14.22 -4.09
N LEU A 294 -14.71 -12.91 -4.36
CA LEU A 294 -15.66 -12.30 -5.30
C LEU A 294 -15.47 -12.83 -6.73
N VAL A 295 -14.22 -12.96 -7.19
CA VAL A 295 -13.90 -13.52 -8.52
C VAL A 295 -14.44 -14.93 -8.67
N THR A 296 -14.20 -15.79 -7.67
CA THR A 296 -14.66 -17.19 -7.68
C THR A 296 -16.19 -17.24 -7.69
N SER A 297 -16.83 -16.42 -6.85
CA SER A 297 -18.30 -16.35 -6.74
C SER A 297 -18.93 -15.88 -8.04
N PHE A 298 -18.33 -14.87 -8.70
CA PHE A 298 -18.78 -14.38 -9.99
C PHE A 298 -18.53 -15.39 -11.11
N SER A 299 -17.37 -16.04 -11.12
CA SER A 299 -17.03 -17.08 -12.10
C SER A 299 -17.99 -18.27 -11.98
N ASP A 300 -18.30 -18.73 -10.77
CA ASP A 300 -19.29 -19.80 -10.52
C ASP A 300 -20.71 -19.40 -10.97
N ALA A 301 -21.06 -18.10 -10.89
CA ALA A 301 -22.38 -17.60 -11.29
C ALA A 301 -22.52 -17.41 -12.81
N VAL A 302 -21.43 -17.08 -13.51
CA VAL A 302 -21.44 -16.74 -14.95
C VAL A 302 -20.97 -17.91 -15.83
N LEU A 303 -20.09 -18.77 -15.34
CA LEU A 303 -19.52 -19.89 -16.10
C LEU A 303 -20.02 -21.24 -15.52
N PRO A 304 -20.58 -22.14 -16.35
CA PRO A 304 -20.83 -23.50 -15.89
C PRO A 304 -19.50 -24.18 -15.51
N ARG A 305 -19.45 -24.76 -14.31
CA ARG A 305 -18.22 -25.37 -13.77
C ARG A 305 -17.65 -26.41 -14.73
N PRO A 306 -16.39 -26.29 -15.18
CA PRO A 306 -15.68 -27.39 -15.81
C PRO A 306 -15.53 -28.52 -14.79
N LYS A 307 -15.71 -29.78 -15.23
CA LYS A 307 -15.47 -30.96 -14.39
C LYS A 307 -14.04 -30.92 -13.82
N ALA A 308 -13.95 -31.13 -12.51
CA ALA A 308 -12.73 -30.94 -11.73
C ALA A 308 -11.55 -31.80 -12.23
N GLY A 309 -10.47 -31.13 -12.65
CA GLY A 309 -9.11 -31.64 -12.58
C GLY A 309 -8.40 -31.03 -11.38
N PRO A 310 -7.40 -31.69 -10.78
CA PRO A 310 -6.71 -31.18 -9.59
C PRO A 310 -5.83 -30.00 -9.98
N CYS A 311 -6.34 -28.77 -9.77
CA CYS A 311 -5.59 -27.57 -10.08
C CYS A 311 -4.82 -27.08 -8.86
N SER A 312 -3.50 -27.13 -8.99
CA SER A 312 -2.51 -26.56 -8.08
C SER A 312 -2.85 -25.11 -7.69
N THR A 313 -2.58 -24.77 -6.43
CA THR A 313 -2.62 -23.42 -5.87
C THR A 313 -1.76 -22.44 -6.66
N THR A 314 -2.32 -21.84 -7.70
CA THR A 314 -1.82 -20.60 -8.30
C THR A 314 -2.82 -19.50 -7.97
N ALA A 315 -2.34 -18.44 -7.31
CA ALA A 315 -3.12 -17.26 -7.01
C ALA A 315 -3.75 -16.73 -8.31
N GLY A 316 -5.08 -16.79 -8.41
CA GLY A 316 -5.81 -16.22 -9.54
C GLY A 316 -5.53 -14.72 -9.68
N PRO A 317 -5.70 -14.16 -10.90
CA PRO A 317 -5.50 -12.74 -11.16
C PRO A 317 -6.35 -11.87 -10.23
N HIS A 318 -5.77 -10.78 -9.74
CA HIS A 318 -6.45 -9.88 -8.83
C HIS A 318 -7.58 -9.16 -9.57
N LEU A 319 -8.79 -9.11 -8.99
CA LEU A 319 -9.96 -8.51 -9.64
C LEU A 319 -9.72 -7.07 -10.09
N ALA A 320 -8.90 -6.31 -9.38
CA ALA A 320 -8.56 -4.94 -9.81
C ALA A 320 -7.79 -4.91 -11.14
N ASP A 321 -6.95 -5.91 -11.40
CA ASP A 321 -6.19 -6.01 -12.65
C ASP A 321 -7.13 -6.36 -13.81
N LEU A 322 -8.12 -7.23 -13.55
CA LEU A 322 -9.15 -7.60 -14.52
C LEU A 322 -10.13 -6.44 -14.80
N VAL A 323 -10.56 -5.71 -13.77
CA VAL A 323 -11.43 -4.54 -13.92
C VAL A 323 -10.70 -3.40 -14.64
N GLN A 324 -9.41 -3.16 -14.35
CA GLN A 324 -8.60 -2.18 -15.08
C GLN A 324 -8.28 -2.63 -16.51
N ALA A 325 -8.11 -3.93 -16.76
CA ALA A 325 -7.95 -4.44 -18.12
C ALA A 325 -9.25 -4.29 -18.93
N ALA A 326 -10.39 -4.61 -18.32
CA ALA A 326 -11.71 -4.45 -18.95
C ALA A 326 -12.02 -2.97 -19.23
N ALA A 327 -11.74 -2.07 -18.30
CA ALA A 327 -11.92 -0.63 -18.51
C ALA A 327 -11.03 -0.07 -19.63
N ARG A 328 -9.78 -0.55 -19.75
CA ARG A 328 -8.88 -0.17 -20.85
C ARG A 328 -9.37 -0.67 -22.21
N LEU A 329 -9.91 -1.88 -22.26
CA LEU A 329 -10.49 -2.45 -23.48
C LEU A 329 -11.77 -1.69 -23.90
N ASP A 330 -12.58 -1.25 -22.95
CA ASP A 330 -13.79 -0.46 -23.24
C ASP A 330 -13.44 0.94 -23.76
N GLN A 331 -12.43 1.59 -23.18
CA GLN A 331 -11.90 2.87 -23.67
C GLN A 331 -11.31 2.77 -25.09
N GLN A 332 -10.60 1.67 -25.40
CA GLN A 332 -10.08 1.45 -26.75
C GLN A 332 -11.19 1.18 -27.79
N ARG A 333 -12.31 0.57 -27.38
CA ARG A 333 -13.48 0.37 -28.25
C ARG A 333 -14.28 1.65 -28.50
N GLN A 334 -14.26 2.60 -27.56
CA GLN A 334 -14.92 3.89 -27.73
C GLN A 334 -14.09 4.91 -28.53
N ALA A 335 -12.80 4.60 -28.78
CA ALA A 335 -11.89 5.42 -29.56
C ALA A 335 -11.73 4.99 -31.03
N LEU A 336 -12.49 3.97 -31.47
CA LEU A 336 -12.60 3.47 -32.84
C LEU A 336 -13.96 3.85 -33.43
#